data_AF-A0A925XA59-F1
#
_entry.id   AF-A0A925XA59-F1
#
_cell.length_a   1.000
_cell.length_b   1.000
_cell.length_c   1.000
_cell.angle_alpha   90.00
_cell.angle_beta   90.00
_cell.angle_gamma   90.00
#
_symmetry.space_group_name_H-M   'P 1'
#
loop_
_entity.id
_entity.type
_entity.pdbx_description
1 polymer ?
#
loop_
_entity_poly.entity_id
_entity_poly.type
_entity_poly.pdbx_seq_one_letter_code
_entity_poly.pdbx_strand_id
1 'polypeptide(L)'
;IEAKEMKIATIVALLHTFLILAFTGLASWLAANDADMGWWFANSEGVGQKATGWLNNPGFHGFSEMLYEYTSSSANNGSGFEGLGDNNPFWNVTTGIVLILSRYIPIIGPLAIAGILANKKYVPESAGTLKTDTLTFGAMIFAVIFIVAALSFFPALVLGPFAEFFQAP
;
A
#
# COMPACT_ATOMS: atom_id res chain seq x y z
N ILE A 1 2.05 -9.57 -25.56
CA ILE A 1 2.78 -9.01 -24.41
C ILE A 1 4.13 -9.72 -24.34
N GLU A 2 5.23 -8.98 -24.24
CA GLU A 2 6.58 -9.55 -24.15
C GLU A 2 7.20 -9.23 -22.77
N ALA A 3 8.45 -9.66 -22.56
CA ALA A 3 9.14 -9.50 -21.29
C ALA A 3 9.27 -8.02 -20.85
N LYS A 4 9.34 -7.08 -21.80
CA LYS A 4 9.52 -5.66 -21.48
C LYS A 4 8.27 -5.08 -20.82
N GLU A 5 7.10 -5.33 -21.38
CA GLU A 5 5.83 -4.84 -20.83
C GLU A 5 5.51 -5.56 -19.51
N MET A 6 5.80 -6.87 -19.42
CA MET A 6 5.63 -7.61 -18.17
C MET A 6 6.48 -7.03 -17.04
N LYS A 7 7.74 -6.68 -17.29
CA LYS A 7 8.60 -6.05 -16.27
C LYS A 7 7.99 -4.75 -15.74
N ILE A 8 7.48 -3.90 -16.63
CA ILE A 8 6.85 -2.63 -16.24
C ILE A 8 5.59 -2.89 -15.42
N ALA A 9 4.71 -3.78 -15.89
CA ALA A 9 3.47 -4.13 -15.19
C ALA A 9 3.75 -4.69 -13.78
N THR A 10 4.71 -5.59 -13.66
CA THR A 10 5.09 -6.19 -12.38
C THR A 10 5.68 -5.17 -11.41
N ILE A 11 6.58 -4.28 -11.87
CA ILE A 11 7.14 -3.23 -11.02
C ILE A 11 6.03 -2.32 -10.47
N VAL A 12 5.11 -1.88 -11.34
CA VAL A 12 4.00 -1.02 -10.94
C VAL A 12 3.05 -1.74 -9.97
N ALA A 13 2.69 -2.98 -10.25
CA ALA A 13 1.79 -3.76 -9.41
C ALA A 13 2.37 -4.01 -8.00
N LEU A 14 3.66 -4.30 -7.91
CA LEU A 14 4.32 -4.61 -6.64
C LEU A 14 4.73 -3.37 -5.85
N LEU A 15 4.93 -2.22 -6.51
CA LEU A 15 5.30 -0.96 -5.85
C LEU A 15 4.34 -0.61 -4.72
N HIS A 16 3.04 -0.79 -4.96
CA HIS A 16 2.01 -0.45 -4.01
C HIS A 16 2.16 -1.23 -2.69
N THR A 17 2.34 -2.55 -2.81
CA THR A 17 2.54 -3.43 -1.66
C THR A 17 3.85 -3.10 -0.94
N PHE A 18 4.92 -2.88 -1.70
CA PHE A 18 6.23 -2.55 -1.16
C PHE A 18 6.19 -1.27 -0.30
N LEU A 19 5.60 -0.18 -0.83
CA LEU A 19 5.51 1.09 -0.11
C LEU A 19 4.70 0.93 1.17
N ILE A 20 3.51 0.30 1.11
CA ILE A 20 2.66 0.12 2.29
C ILE A 20 3.41 -0.64 3.38
N LEU A 21 3.98 -1.80 3.06
CA LEU A 21 4.61 -2.66 4.06
C LEU A 21 5.91 -2.09 4.60
N ALA A 22 6.74 -1.46 3.75
CA ALA A 22 8.00 -0.88 4.18
C ALA A 22 7.80 0.28 5.16
N PHE A 23 6.89 1.21 4.82
CA PHE A 23 6.62 2.37 5.66
C PHE A 23 5.80 1.99 6.92
N THR A 24 4.84 1.07 6.81
CA THR A 24 4.17 0.50 7.99
C THR A 24 5.16 -0.18 8.91
N GLY A 25 6.13 -0.93 8.36
CA GLY A 25 7.20 -1.56 9.13
C GLY A 25 8.09 -0.55 9.86
N LEU A 26 8.43 0.57 9.20
CA LEU A 26 9.18 1.67 9.82
C LEU A 26 8.39 2.31 10.99
N ALA A 27 7.15 2.72 10.75
CA ALA A 27 6.32 3.33 11.80
C ALA A 27 6.08 2.37 12.97
N SER A 28 5.77 1.11 12.67
CA SER A 28 5.57 0.07 13.69
C SER A 28 6.84 -0.19 14.50
N TRP A 29 8.01 -0.19 13.86
CA TRP A 29 9.29 -0.33 14.55
C TRP A 29 9.57 0.84 15.49
N LEU A 30 9.31 2.08 15.05
CA LEU A 30 9.46 3.27 15.89
C LEU A 30 8.53 3.22 17.11
N ALA A 31 7.26 2.87 16.90
CA ALA A 31 6.28 2.73 17.97
C ALA A 31 6.66 1.59 18.94
N ALA A 32 7.08 0.43 18.44
CA ALA A 32 7.47 -0.71 19.26
C ALA A 32 8.70 -0.45 20.14
N ASN A 33 9.61 0.43 19.71
CA ASN A 33 10.79 0.82 20.48
C ASN A 33 10.56 2.08 21.33
N ASP A 34 9.33 2.62 21.36
CA ASP A 34 8.99 3.86 22.06
C ASP A 34 9.99 4.99 21.75
N ALA A 35 10.36 5.10 20.46
CA ALA A 35 11.43 5.96 20.00
C ALA A 35 11.14 7.44 20.32
N ASP A 36 12.16 8.16 20.77
CA ASP A 36 12.10 9.61 20.91
C ASP A 36 12.11 10.25 19.51
N MET A 37 11.03 10.93 19.15
CA MET A 37 10.86 11.50 17.82
C MET A 37 11.43 12.92 17.72
N GLY A 38 11.73 13.59 18.84
CA GLY A 38 12.21 14.96 18.83
C GLY A 38 11.33 15.88 17.98
N TRP A 39 11.93 16.56 16.99
CA TRP A 39 11.18 17.44 16.09
C TRP A 39 10.23 16.71 15.13
N TRP A 40 10.41 15.41 14.90
CA TRP A 40 9.56 14.63 13.99
C TRP A 40 8.14 14.42 14.51
N PHE A 41 7.96 14.51 15.83
CA PHE A 41 6.66 14.51 16.49
C PHE A 41 6.80 15.26 17.81
N ALA A 42 6.23 16.45 17.90
CA ALA A 42 6.34 17.34 19.05
C ALA A 42 4.97 17.92 19.42
N ASN A 43 4.78 18.25 20.69
CA ASN A 43 3.56 18.92 21.15
C ASN A 43 3.52 20.41 20.75
N SER A 44 2.45 21.12 21.11
CA SER A 44 2.27 22.55 20.84
C SER A 44 3.34 23.47 21.45
N GLU A 45 4.08 22.97 22.45
CA GLU A 45 5.18 23.71 23.10
C GLU A 45 6.55 23.40 22.47
N GLY A 46 6.59 22.56 21.43
CA GLY A 46 7.82 22.16 20.74
C GLY A 46 8.63 21.08 21.46
N VAL A 47 8.05 20.45 22.49
CA VAL A 47 8.70 19.34 23.20
C VAL A 47 8.46 18.05 22.42
N GLY A 48 9.55 17.36 22.07
CA GLY A 48 9.50 16.08 21.38
C GLY A 48 8.71 15.03 22.15
N GLN A 49 7.89 14.28 21.42
CA GLN A 49 7.07 13.18 21.93
C GLN A 49 7.65 11.85 21.45
N LYS A 50 7.21 10.78 22.11
CA LYS A 50 7.58 9.42 21.69
C LYS A 50 6.65 8.90 20.62
N ALA A 51 7.15 7.98 19.80
CA ALA A 51 6.41 7.35 18.72
C ALA A 51 5.07 6.73 19.18
N THR A 52 4.99 6.14 20.37
CA THR A 52 3.73 5.57 20.87
C THR A 52 2.62 6.62 21.05
N GLY A 53 2.98 7.91 21.20
CA GLY A 53 2.03 9.00 21.41
C GLY A 53 1.20 9.38 20.18
N TRP A 54 1.54 8.90 18.98
CA TRP A 54 0.67 9.08 17.80
C TRP A 54 -0.47 8.04 17.75
N LEU A 55 -0.47 7.01 18.60
CA LEU A 55 -1.51 5.97 18.60
C LEU A 55 -2.63 6.36 19.58
N ASN A 56 -3.87 6.43 19.08
CA ASN A 56 -5.03 6.63 19.97
C ASN A 56 -5.51 5.31 20.57
N ASN A 57 -5.33 4.20 19.85
CA ASN A 57 -5.72 2.87 20.33
C ASN A 57 -4.51 1.92 20.32
N PRO A 58 -3.67 1.89 21.37
CA PRO A 58 -2.50 1.02 21.42
C PRO A 58 -2.85 -0.47 21.26
N GLY A 59 -1.90 -1.27 20.74
CA GLY A 59 -2.10 -2.71 20.49
C GLY A 59 -2.43 -3.02 19.04
N PHE A 60 -3.29 -4.02 18.79
CA PHE A 60 -3.63 -4.47 17.43
C PHE A 60 -4.33 -3.39 16.59
N HIS A 61 -5.20 -2.59 17.22
CA HIS A 61 -5.85 -1.46 16.54
C HIS A 61 -4.82 -0.39 16.14
N GLY A 62 -3.85 -0.09 16.99
CA GLY A 62 -2.82 0.91 16.72
C GLY A 62 -1.88 0.49 15.58
N PHE A 63 -1.59 -0.81 15.46
CA PHE A 63 -0.96 -1.33 14.25
C PHE A 63 -1.83 -1.10 13.01
N SER A 64 -3.15 -1.30 13.14
CA SER A 64 -4.11 -1.05 12.05
C SER A 64 -4.19 0.43 11.68
N GLU A 65 -4.13 1.36 12.64
CA GLU A 65 -4.04 2.81 12.40
C GLU A 65 -2.86 3.13 11.47
N MET A 66 -1.66 2.64 11.81
CA MET A 66 -0.45 2.86 10.99
C MET A 66 -0.52 2.17 9.62
N LEU A 67 -1.00 0.93 9.56
CA LEU A 67 -1.15 0.17 8.32
C LEU A 67 -2.15 0.85 7.38
N TYR A 68 -3.27 1.31 7.93
CA TYR A 68 -4.34 1.93 7.16
C TYR A 68 -3.91 3.27 6.58
N GLU A 69 -3.16 4.07 7.33
CA GLU A 69 -2.65 5.37 6.87
C GLU A 69 -1.76 5.22 5.62
N TYR A 70 -0.79 4.30 5.65
CA TYR A 70 0.03 4.03 4.47
C TYR A 70 -0.73 3.33 3.35
N THR A 71 -1.73 2.50 3.66
CA THR A 71 -2.61 1.90 2.66
C THR A 71 -3.39 2.97 1.91
N SER A 72 -4.02 3.89 2.64
CA SER A 72 -4.79 4.99 2.08
C SER A 72 -3.93 5.96 1.29
N SER A 73 -2.76 6.33 1.83
CA SER A 73 -1.76 7.16 1.16
C SER A 73 -1.28 6.52 -0.14
N SER A 74 -0.91 5.24 -0.10
CA SER A 74 -0.46 4.52 -1.30
C SER A 74 -1.58 4.40 -2.33
N ALA A 75 -2.83 4.20 -1.91
CA ALA A 75 -4.01 4.13 -2.79
C ALA A 75 -4.46 5.48 -3.33
N ASN A 76 -3.87 6.58 -2.84
CA ASN A 76 -4.36 7.93 -3.07
C ASN A 76 -5.87 8.04 -2.76
N ASN A 77 -6.35 7.33 -1.73
CA ASN A 77 -7.75 7.24 -1.34
C ASN A 77 -8.17 8.46 -0.51
N GLY A 78 -7.42 8.74 0.56
CA GLY A 78 -7.64 9.89 1.44
C GLY A 78 -8.55 9.63 2.64
N SER A 79 -8.89 8.38 2.92
CA SER A 79 -9.53 7.96 4.17
C SER A 79 -8.48 7.79 5.28
N GLY A 80 -8.82 8.13 6.53
CA GLY A 80 -7.96 7.93 7.69
C GLY A 80 -8.67 7.20 8.84
N PHE A 81 -7.89 6.55 9.70
CA PHE A 81 -8.35 6.25 11.06
C PHE A 81 -8.00 7.47 11.90
N GLU A 82 -8.94 8.40 12.02
CA GLU A 82 -8.81 9.74 12.64
C GLU A 82 -8.42 9.73 14.14
N GLY A 83 -8.05 8.58 14.70
CA GLY A 83 -7.35 8.46 15.97
C GLY A 83 -5.83 8.58 15.83
N LEU A 84 -5.24 8.29 14.67
CA LEU A 84 -3.80 8.43 14.47
C LEU A 84 -3.40 9.91 14.54
N GLY A 85 -2.45 10.25 15.41
CA GLY A 85 -1.86 11.58 15.51
C GLY A 85 -0.90 11.86 14.35
N ASP A 86 -1.43 11.95 13.14
CA ASP A 86 -0.70 12.01 11.87
C ASP A 86 -0.33 13.44 11.41
N ASN A 87 -0.84 14.47 12.08
CA ASN A 87 -0.46 15.85 11.78
C ASN A 87 0.89 16.23 12.42
N ASN A 88 1.96 15.56 11.99
CA ASN A 88 3.33 15.86 12.39
C ASN A 88 4.32 15.62 11.24
N PRO A 89 5.56 16.13 11.33
CA PRO A 89 6.52 16.00 10.25
C PRO A 89 6.81 14.58 9.79
N PHE A 90 6.82 13.59 10.70
CA PHE A 90 7.07 12.19 10.32
C PHE A 90 6.00 11.67 9.35
N TRP A 91 4.73 11.76 9.75
CA TRP A 91 3.62 11.28 8.94
C TRP A 91 3.50 12.11 7.66
N ASN A 92 3.43 13.44 7.76
CA ASN A 92 3.31 14.34 6.60
C ASN A 92 4.38 14.10 5.51
N VAL A 93 5.64 13.89 5.91
CA VAL A 93 6.72 13.65 4.96
C VAL A 93 6.65 12.24 4.38
N THR A 94 6.48 11.22 5.22
CA THR A 94 6.51 9.82 4.76
C THR A 94 5.27 9.47 3.94
N THR A 95 4.08 9.89 4.34
CA THR A 95 2.86 9.73 3.54
C THR A 95 2.92 10.56 2.26
N GLY A 96 3.49 11.77 2.31
CA GLY A 96 3.78 12.58 1.12
C GLY A 96 4.68 11.88 0.10
N ILE A 97 5.74 11.21 0.56
CA ILE A 97 6.60 10.39 -0.30
C ILE A 97 5.81 9.22 -0.90
N VAL A 98 5.05 8.50 -0.07
CA VAL A 98 4.22 7.37 -0.51
C VAL A 98 3.21 7.83 -1.57
N LEU A 99 2.49 8.93 -1.34
CA LEU A 99 1.51 9.53 -2.26
C LEU A 99 2.12 9.84 -3.62
N ILE A 100 3.28 10.50 -3.66
CA ILE A 100 3.94 10.89 -4.93
C ILE A 100 4.38 9.65 -5.71
N LEU A 101 5.04 8.70 -5.03
CA LEU A 101 5.55 7.49 -5.66
C LEU A 101 4.42 6.58 -6.15
N SER A 102 3.36 6.44 -5.36
CA SER A 102 2.20 5.60 -5.68
C SER A 102 1.25 6.24 -6.69
N ARG A 103 1.30 7.56 -6.88
CA ARG A 103 0.52 8.25 -7.91
C ARG A 103 1.20 8.21 -9.26
N TYR A 104 2.43 8.73 -9.33
CA TYR A 104 3.04 9.03 -10.63
C TYR A 104 3.71 7.84 -11.29
N ILE A 105 4.34 6.93 -10.54
CA ILE A 105 4.96 5.73 -11.13
C ILE A 105 3.88 4.81 -11.74
N PRO A 106 2.75 4.53 -11.06
CA PRO A 106 1.66 3.76 -11.65
C PRO A 106 0.93 4.45 -12.81
N ILE A 107 1.07 5.78 -12.99
CA ILE A 107 0.63 6.47 -14.21
C ILE A 107 1.63 6.26 -15.35
N ILE A 108 2.93 6.41 -15.07
CA ILE A 108 4.00 6.29 -16.07
C ILE A 108 4.05 4.88 -16.68
N GLY A 109 3.87 3.83 -15.88
CA GLY A 109 3.99 2.45 -16.35
C GLY A 109 3.01 2.07 -17.46
N PRO A 110 1.69 2.19 -17.27
CA PRO A 110 0.69 1.95 -18.31
C PRO A 110 0.89 2.83 -19.55
N LEU A 111 1.29 4.10 -19.38
CA LEU A 111 1.66 4.99 -20.49
C LEU A 111 2.83 4.43 -21.31
N ALA A 112 3.88 3.95 -20.64
CA ALA A 112 5.02 3.31 -21.30
C ALA A 112 4.60 2.01 -22.01
N ILE A 113 3.75 1.18 -21.38
CA ILE A 113 3.20 -0.03 -22.01
C ILE A 113 2.39 0.34 -23.25
N ALA A 114 1.51 1.34 -23.18
CA ALA A 114 0.72 1.80 -24.33
C ALA A 114 1.62 2.24 -25.50
N GLY A 115 2.68 3.00 -25.24
CA GLY A 115 3.66 3.39 -26.26
C GLY A 115 4.40 2.20 -26.89
N ILE A 116 4.72 1.16 -26.12
CA ILE A 116 5.33 -0.07 -26.65
C ILE A 116 4.31 -0.85 -27.50
N LEU A 117 3.08 -0.99 -27.02
CA LEU A 117 2.01 -1.70 -27.73
C LEU A 117 1.62 -1.02 -29.04
N ALA A 118 1.66 0.31 -29.11
CA ALA A 118 1.38 1.07 -30.34
C ALA A 118 2.30 0.70 -31.51
N ASN A 119 3.50 0.17 -31.24
CA ASN A 119 4.44 -0.28 -32.27
C ASN A 119 4.24 -1.75 -32.67
N LYS A 120 3.36 -2.49 -32.00
CA LYS A 120 3.10 -3.90 -32.32
C LYS A 120 2.01 -4.02 -33.38
N LYS A 121 2.19 -4.97 -34.30
CA LYS A 121 1.17 -5.32 -35.28
C LYS A 121 0.06 -6.13 -34.60
N TYR A 122 -1.18 -5.86 -35.03
CA TYR A 122 -2.31 -6.70 -34.68
C TYR A 122 -2.10 -8.13 -35.19
N VAL A 123 -2.45 -9.12 -34.37
CA VAL A 123 -2.40 -10.54 -34.71
C VAL A 123 -3.85 -11.07 -34.68
N PRO A 124 -4.37 -11.61 -35.80
CA PRO A 124 -5.72 -12.17 -35.85
C PRO A 124 -5.92 -13.32 -34.85
N GLU A 125 -7.17 -13.54 -34.46
CA GLU A 125 -7.55 -14.63 -33.57
C GLU A 125 -7.22 -16.00 -34.18
N SER A 126 -6.85 -16.95 -33.31
CA SER A 126 -6.54 -18.32 -33.66
C SER A 126 -7.09 -19.27 -32.59
N ALA A 127 -6.95 -20.58 -32.81
CA ALA A 127 -7.34 -21.59 -31.81
C ALA A 127 -6.58 -21.45 -30.48
N GLY A 128 -5.41 -20.79 -30.46
CA GLY A 128 -4.64 -20.51 -29.25
C GLY A 128 -4.99 -19.19 -28.56
N THR A 129 -5.91 -18.39 -29.11
CA THR A 129 -6.27 -17.08 -28.55
C THR A 129 -7.25 -17.25 -27.39
N LEU A 130 -6.86 -16.78 -26.20
CA LEU A 130 -7.73 -16.77 -25.02
C LEU A 130 -8.80 -15.65 -25.14
N LYS A 131 -10.09 -16.00 -24.98
CA LYS A 131 -11.19 -15.04 -25.00
C LYS A 131 -11.29 -14.24 -23.70
N THR A 132 -11.00 -12.94 -23.77
CA THR A 132 -10.92 -12.04 -22.60
C THR A 132 -12.24 -11.38 -22.21
N ASP A 133 -13.33 -11.67 -22.93
CA ASP A 133 -14.69 -11.14 -22.76
C ASP A 133 -15.65 -12.18 -22.14
N THR A 134 -15.10 -13.24 -21.54
CA THR A 134 -15.86 -14.36 -20.98
C THR A 134 -15.93 -14.32 -19.46
N LEU A 135 -16.94 -14.98 -18.89
CA LEU A 135 -17.04 -15.16 -17.44
C LEU A 135 -15.80 -15.87 -16.86
N THR A 136 -15.29 -16.88 -17.57
CA THR A 136 -14.08 -17.61 -17.16
C THR A 136 -12.87 -16.68 -17.02
N PHE A 137 -12.68 -15.77 -17.97
CA PHE A 137 -11.59 -14.79 -17.89
C PHE A 137 -11.80 -13.79 -16.75
N GLY A 138 -13.03 -13.31 -16.54
CA GLY A 138 -13.37 -12.44 -15.41
C GLY A 138 -13.10 -13.10 -14.06
N ALA A 139 -13.53 -14.36 -13.89
CA ALA A 139 -13.27 -15.15 -12.68
C ALA A 139 -11.77 -15.38 -12.45
N MET A 140 -11.01 -15.66 -13.51
CA MET A 140 -9.56 -15.79 -13.44
C MET A 140 -8.87 -14.49 -12.99
N ILE A 141 -9.27 -13.34 -13.56
CA ILE A 141 -8.73 -12.03 -13.13
C ILE A 141 -9.02 -11.80 -11.65
N PHE A 142 -10.26 -12.01 -11.22
CA PHE A 142 -10.62 -11.83 -9.82
C PHE A 142 -9.79 -12.74 -8.90
N ALA A 143 -9.64 -14.02 -9.25
CA ALA A 143 -8.83 -14.95 -8.48
C ALA A 143 -7.36 -14.49 -8.38
N VAL A 144 -6.77 -14.01 -9.47
CA VAL A 144 -5.40 -13.47 -9.46
C VAL A 144 -5.30 -12.24 -8.56
N ILE A 145 -6.22 -11.28 -8.66
CA ILE A 145 -6.25 -10.09 -7.79
C ILE A 145 -6.37 -10.49 -6.33
N PHE A 146 -7.30 -11.40 -6.02
CA PHE A 146 -7.53 -11.88 -4.66
C PHE A 146 -6.30 -12.59 -4.09
N ILE A 147 -5.70 -13.51 -4.83
CA ILE A 147 -4.52 -14.25 -4.39
C ILE A 147 -3.33 -13.31 -4.17
N VAL A 148 -3.07 -12.38 -5.09
CA VAL A 148 -1.98 -11.41 -4.95
C VAL A 148 -2.21 -10.53 -3.72
N ALA A 149 -3.41 -9.98 -3.53
CA ALA A 149 -3.72 -9.15 -2.37
C ALA A 149 -3.63 -9.94 -1.06
N ALA A 150 -4.19 -11.15 -1.02
CA ALA A 150 -4.15 -12.02 0.14
C ALA A 150 -2.70 -12.36 0.51
N LEU A 151 -1.88 -12.84 -0.43
CA LEU A 151 -0.49 -13.19 -0.14
C LEU A 151 0.36 -11.98 0.25
N SER A 152 0.07 -10.80 -0.30
CA SER A 152 0.77 -9.56 0.04
C SER A 152 0.47 -9.06 1.45
N PHE A 153 -0.80 -9.09 1.88
CA PHE A 153 -1.25 -8.40 3.09
C PHE A 153 -1.69 -9.31 4.22
N PHE A 154 -1.86 -10.62 3.99
CA PHE A 154 -2.35 -11.54 5.03
C PHE A 154 -1.53 -11.50 6.32
N PRO A 155 -0.17 -11.49 6.31
CA PRO A 155 0.59 -11.37 7.55
C PRO A 155 0.30 -10.07 8.32
N ALA A 156 0.19 -8.93 7.62
CA ALA A 156 -0.11 -7.65 8.25
C ALA A 156 -1.56 -7.63 8.79
N LEU A 157 -2.53 -8.12 8.02
CA LEU A 157 -3.93 -8.19 8.45
C LEU A 157 -4.13 -9.12 9.66
N VAL A 158 -3.35 -10.19 9.76
CA VAL A 158 -3.32 -11.07 10.94
C VAL A 158 -2.87 -10.34 12.19
N LEU A 159 -1.87 -9.45 12.09
CA LEU A 159 -1.33 -8.71 13.23
C LEU A 159 -2.16 -7.49 13.66
N GLY A 160 -3.06 -7.01 12.79
CA GLY A 160 -3.94 -5.88 13.07
C GLY A 160 -5.39 -6.31 13.27
N PRO A 161 -6.25 -6.10 12.25
CA PRO A 161 -7.69 -6.23 12.42
C PRO A 161 -8.15 -7.64 12.78
N PHE A 162 -7.45 -8.70 12.34
CA PHE A 162 -7.85 -10.06 12.71
C PHE A 162 -7.49 -10.36 14.16
N ALA A 163 -6.30 -9.96 14.62
CA ALA A 163 -5.92 -10.11 16.02
C ALA A 163 -6.87 -9.34 16.94
N GLU A 164 -7.27 -8.12 16.55
CA GLU A 164 -8.27 -7.33 17.26
C GLU A 164 -9.63 -8.04 17.32
N PHE A 165 -10.12 -8.56 16.18
CA PHE A 165 -11.41 -9.27 16.13
C PHE A 165 -11.47 -10.51 17.04
N PHE A 166 -10.35 -11.23 17.17
CA PHE A 166 -10.26 -12.42 18.03
C PHE A 166 -9.80 -12.12 19.46
N GLN A 167 -9.50 -10.87 19.81
CA GLN A 167 -9.12 -10.49 21.16
C GLN A 167 -10.36 -10.59 22.07
N ALA A 168 -10.26 -11.41 23.11
CA ALA A 168 -11.29 -11.48 24.15
C ALA A 168 -11.34 -10.13 24.92
N PRO A 169 -12.55 -9.67 25.30
CA PRO A 169 -12.73 -8.41 26.02
C PRO A 169 -12.05 -8.40 27.40
#